data_AF-A0A8C4Q3Z7-F1
#
_entry.id   AF-A0A8C4Q3Z7-F1
#
_cell.length_a   1.000
_cell.length_b   1.000
_cell.length_c   1.000
_cell.angle_alpha   90.00
_cell.angle_beta   90.00
_cell.angle_gamma   90.00
#
_symmetry.space_group_name_H-M   'P 1'
#
loop_
_entity.id
_entity.type
_entity.pdbx_description
1 polymer ?
#
loop_
_entity_poly.entity_id
_entity_poly.type
_entity_poly.pdbx_seq_one_letter_code
_entity_poly.pdbx_strand_id
1 'polypeptide(L)'
;MGWLPLVWLLQHQLTFQKALLFVMMDLTGKVSSGVVDVAAATLEKLLLRCASPLQEEEWTPEIAATQKMAVHAATHELVREVTSPNSTVRNQAMRSLRVLARAATSSVAEIMEPHKEVLQDMIPPNKHVLEHQPANVQIGLMEGNTFCTTLRPRLFSMDLNILEHKDFFSKEMKICASIINLLHVIPAAPQSFVKPLVDIVMKIESVMLIEAGSPFRDPLIKFLTRFP
;
A
#
# COMPACT_ATOMS: atom_id res chain seq x y z
N MET A 1 28.45 12.38 9.64
CA MET A 1 28.03 10.96 9.48
C MET A 1 28.97 10.20 8.54
N GLY A 2 30.28 10.49 8.59
CA GLY A 2 31.31 9.62 7.97
C GLY A 2 31.69 8.52 8.97
N TRP A 3 32.50 7.54 8.53
CA TRP A 3 33.14 6.45 9.32
C TRP A 3 32.61 5.03 9.16
N LEU A 4 31.61 4.76 8.30
CA LEU A 4 31.29 3.37 7.93
C LEU A 4 31.62 3.12 6.45
N PRO A 5 32.50 2.15 6.13
CA PRO A 5 32.74 1.73 4.75
C PRO A 5 31.43 1.33 4.08
N LEU A 6 31.21 1.75 2.84
CA LEU A 6 29.97 1.47 2.09
C LEU A 6 29.66 -0.02 2.03
N VAL A 7 30.66 -0.86 1.78
CA VAL A 7 30.52 -2.32 1.75
C VAL A 7 29.91 -2.86 3.04
N TRP A 8 30.42 -2.40 4.18
CA TRP A 8 29.92 -2.83 5.48
C TRP A 8 28.47 -2.40 5.68
N LEU A 9 28.13 -1.18 5.28
CA LEU A 9 26.76 -0.68 5.35
C LEU A 9 25.80 -1.51 4.49
N LEU A 10 26.20 -1.86 3.26
CA LEU A 10 25.42 -2.69 2.35
C LEU A 10 25.20 -4.09 2.94
N GLN A 11 26.24 -4.72 3.49
CA GLN A 11 26.16 -6.03 4.12
C GLN A 11 25.22 -6.08 5.33
N HIS A 12 25.06 -4.97 6.05
CA HIS A 12 24.21 -4.88 7.24
C HIS A 12 22.89 -4.13 7.02
N GLN A 13 22.62 -3.69 5.78
CA GLN A 13 21.46 -2.85 5.45
C GLN A 13 20.14 -3.47 5.93
N LEU A 14 19.91 -4.75 5.63
CA LEU A 14 18.66 -5.43 5.99
C LEU A 14 18.47 -5.50 7.51
N THR A 15 19.54 -5.74 8.25
CA THR A 15 19.52 -5.80 9.72
C THR A 15 19.11 -4.45 10.31
N PHE A 16 19.70 -3.35 9.82
CA PHE A 16 19.32 -2.01 10.25
C PHE A 16 17.89 -1.65 9.85
N GLN A 17 17.46 -2.01 8.64
CA GLN A 17 16.09 -1.82 8.20
C GLN A 17 15.10 -2.51 9.14
N LYS A 18 15.31 -3.79 9.45
CA LYS A 18 14.46 -4.55 10.37
C LYS A 18 14.45 -3.96 11.78
N ALA A 19 15.62 -3.55 12.29
CA ALA A 19 15.72 -2.92 13.59
C ALA A 19 14.93 -1.61 13.65
N LEU A 20 15.06 -0.74 12.64
CA LEU A 20 14.33 0.52 12.58
C LEU A 20 12.81 0.31 12.46
N LEU A 21 12.37 -0.64 11.63
CA LEU A 21 10.96 -1.01 11.52
C LEU A 21 10.42 -1.58 12.84
N PHE A 22 11.21 -2.39 13.55
CA PHE A 22 10.85 -2.92 14.86
C PHE A 22 10.67 -1.81 15.90
N VAL A 23 11.57 -0.81 15.92
CA VAL A 23 11.44 0.37 16.78
C VAL A 23 10.13 1.12 16.48
N MET A 24 9.82 1.35 15.20
CA MET A 24 8.56 2.01 14.82
C MET A 24 7.33 1.19 15.22
N MET A 25 7.41 -0.13 15.07
CA MET A 25 6.34 -1.05 15.45
C MET A 25 6.07 -0.99 16.95
N ASP A 26 7.09 -1.14 17.79
CA ASP A 26 6.94 -1.18 19.25
C ASP A 26 6.44 0.15 19.83
N LEU A 27 6.84 1.26 19.20
CA LEU A 27 6.48 2.62 19.63
C LEU A 27 5.12 3.10 19.09
N THR A 28 4.45 2.30 18.24
CA THR A 28 3.16 2.67 17.64
C THR A 28 2.13 2.98 18.74
N GLY A 29 1.68 4.23 18.80
CA GLY A 29 0.67 4.70 19.75
C GLY A 29 1.15 4.87 21.21
N LYS A 30 2.45 4.70 21.51
CA LYS A 30 2.97 4.71 22.89
C LYS A 30 3.78 5.95 23.30
N VAL A 31 4.38 6.69 22.36
CA VAL A 31 5.33 7.79 22.65
C VAL A 31 5.05 9.04 21.82
N SER A 32 5.69 10.17 22.16
CA SER A 32 5.72 11.35 21.29
C SER A 32 6.32 11.00 19.92
N SER A 33 5.77 11.58 18.85
CA SER A 33 6.09 11.19 17.47
C SER A 33 7.58 11.28 17.12
N GLY A 34 8.35 12.10 17.85
CA GLY A 34 9.74 12.40 17.56
C GLY A 34 10.67 11.18 17.40
N VAL A 35 10.52 10.12 18.20
CA VAL A 35 11.39 8.92 18.06
C VAL A 35 11.04 8.14 16.80
N VAL A 36 9.75 8.00 16.49
CA VAL A 36 9.27 7.36 15.26
C VAL A 36 9.71 8.16 14.04
N ASP A 37 9.61 9.49 14.10
CA ASP A 37 10.02 10.40 13.03
C ASP A 37 11.53 10.31 12.76
N VAL A 38 12.35 10.23 13.83
CA VAL A 38 13.81 10.04 13.71
C VAL A 38 14.14 8.66 13.14
N ALA A 39 13.46 7.60 13.57
CA ALA A 39 13.67 6.25 13.03
C ALA A 39 13.30 6.21 11.53
N ALA A 40 12.16 6.80 11.15
CA ALA A 40 11.71 6.89 9.76
C ALA A 40 12.71 7.67 8.89
N ALA A 41 13.15 8.85 9.33
CA ALA A 41 14.14 9.64 8.61
C ALA A 41 15.49 8.92 8.49
N THR A 42 15.88 8.15 9.50
CA THR A 42 17.11 7.36 9.49
C THR A 42 17.01 6.21 8.50
N LEU A 43 15.88 5.51 8.46
CA LEU A 43 15.62 4.45 7.47
C LEU A 43 15.68 5.00 6.05
N GLU A 44 15.05 6.15 5.78
CA GLU A 44 15.09 6.77 4.45
C GLU A 44 16.51 7.13 4.03
N LYS A 45 17.32 7.71 4.92
CA LYS A 45 18.73 8.02 4.64
C LYS A 45 19.56 6.77 4.36
N LEU A 46 19.35 5.70 5.14
CA LEU A 46 20.00 4.41 4.93
C LEU A 46 19.68 3.86 3.54
N LEU A 47 18.38 3.78 3.20
CA LEU A 47 17.93 3.25 1.91
C LEU A 47 18.42 4.10 0.74
N LEU A 48 18.34 5.43 0.85
CA LEU A 48 18.88 6.34 -0.17
C LEU A 48 20.37 6.09 -0.39
N ARG A 49 21.17 6.01 0.68
CA ARG A 49 22.61 5.78 0.54
C ARG A 49 22.92 4.43 -0.11
N CYS A 50 22.21 3.38 0.28
CA CYS A 50 22.44 2.05 -0.26
C CYS A 50 21.91 1.87 -1.68
N ALA A 51 20.86 2.58 -2.09
CA ALA A 51 20.25 2.41 -3.41
C ALA A 51 20.69 3.47 -4.45
N SER A 52 21.38 4.53 -4.02
CA SER A 52 21.88 5.55 -4.96
C SER A 52 22.97 4.98 -5.87
N PRO A 53 23.08 5.46 -7.12
CA PRO A 53 24.17 5.08 -8.01
C PRO A 53 25.54 5.27 -7.33
N LEU A 54 26.41 4.28 -7.47
CA LEU A 54 27.77 4.33 -6.94
C LEU A 54 28.57 5.42 -7.67
N GLN A 55 29.37 6.16 -6.93
CA GLN A 55 30.35 7.08 -7.51
C GLN A 55 31.48 6.30 -8.19
N GLU A 56 32.17 6.89 -9.17
CA GLU A 56 33.26 6.21 -9.90
C GLU A 56 34.36 5.68 -8.97
N GLU A 57 34.65 6.41 -7.90
CA GLU A 57 35.65 6.07 -6.88
C GLU A 57 35.24 4.88 -6.00
N GLU A 58 33.93 4.65 -5.86
CA GLU A 58 33.34 3.58 -5.04
C GLU A 58 33.03 2.33 -5.87
N TRP A 59 33.08 2.45 -7.19
CA TRP A 59 32.62 1.40 -8.07
C TRP A 59 33.66 0.29 -8.19
N THR A 60 33.27 -0.90 -7.77
CA THR A 60 33.91 -2.15 -8.15
C THR A 60 32.84 -3.19 -8.47
N PRO A 61 33.14 -4.23 -9.28
CA PRO A 61 32.18 -5.28 -9.57
C PRO A 61 31.60 -5.95 -8.31
N GLU A 62 32.43 -6.10 -7.27
CA GLU A 62 32.04 -6.67 -5.98
C GLU A 62 31.09 -5.75 -5.20
N ILE A 63 31.38 -4.44 -5.15
CA ILE A 63 30.53 -3.46 -4.47
C ILE A 63 29.18 -3.33 -5.18
N ALA A 64 29.19 -3.28 -6.52
CA ALA A 64 27.96 -3.23 -7.30
C ALA A 64 27.08 -4.49 -7.11
N ALA A 65 27.70 -5.68 -7.05
CA ALA A 65 26.98 -6.92 -6.75
C ALA A 65 26.40 -6.91 -5.33
N THR A 66 27.18 -6.47 -4.34
CA THR A 66 26.75 -6.35 -2.94
C THR A 66 25.60 -5.35 -2.81
N GLN A 67 25.67 -4.21 -3.50
CA GLN A 67 24.61 -3.21 -3.53
C GLN A 67 23.31 -3.79 -4.09
N LYS A 68 23.39 -4.48 -5.23
CA LYS A 68 22.24 -5.11 -5.86
C LYS A 68 21.58 -6.14 -4.92
N MET A 69 22.37 -6.98 -4.26
CA MET A 69 21.86 -7.96 -3.28
C MET A 69 21.20 -7.29 -2.09
N ALA A 70 21.83 -6.25 -1.53
CA ALA A 70 21.32 -5.53 -0.36
C ALA A 70 20.00 -4.81 -0.67
N VAL A 71 19.91 -4.13 -1.82
CA VAL A 71 18.67 -3.46 -2.29
C VAL A 71 17.57 -4.48 -2.60
N HIS A 72 17.89 -5.61 -3.22
CA HIS A 72 16.93 -6.68 -3.48
C HIS A 72 16.34 -7.24 -2.19
N ALA A 73 17.18 -7.57 -1.20
CA ALA A 73 16.72 -8.08 0.10
C ALA A 73 15.91 -7.03 0.88
N ALA A 74 16.34 -5.76 0.85
CA ALA A 74 15.61 -4.65 1.45
C ALA A 74 14.22 -4.47 0.81
N THR A 75 14.15 -4.50 -0.52
CA THR A 75 12.89 -4.34 -1.28
C THR A 75 11.95 -5.48 -0.99
N HIS A 76 12.41 -6.73 -1.04
CA HIS A 76 11.61 -7.91 -0.67
C HIS A 76 10.97 -7.77 0.71
N GLU A 77 11.77 -7.37 1.72
CA GLU A 77 11.27 -7.19 3.08
C GLU A 77 10.22 -6.07 3.17
N LEU A 78 10.42 -4.94 2.47
CA LEU A 78 9.43 -3.86 2.43
C LEU A 78 8.14 -4.26 1.71
N VAL A 79 8.23 -5.04 0.63
CA VAL A 79 7.07 -5.59 -0.10
C VAL A 79 6.21 -6.44 0.82
N ARG A 80 6.82 -7.29 1.65
CA ARG A 80 6.10 -8.10 2.65
C ARG A 80 5.32 -7.25 3.65
N GLU A 81 5.86 -6.09 4.04
CA GLU A 81 5.24 -5.20 5.03
C GLU A 81 4.14 -4.28 4.45
N VAL A 82 3.88 -4.30 3.12
CA VAL A 82 2.81 -3.51 2.48
C VAL A 82 1.41 -3.87 3.00
N THR A 83 1.22 -5.11 3.46
CA THR A 83 -0.04 -5.60 4.05
C THR A 83 0.03 -5.73 5.57
N SER A 84 1.07 -5.19 6.21
CA SER A 84 1.29 -5.31 7.66
C SER A 84 0.09 -4.81 8.47
N PRO A 85 -0.33 -5.50 9.55
CA PRO A 85 -1.41 -5.04 10.41
C PRO A 85 -1.04 -3.81 11.24
N ASN A 86 0.25 -3.49 11.39
CA ASN A 86 0.70 -2.28 12.06
C ASN A 86 0.74 -1.12 11.05
N SER A 87 -0.03 -0.07 11.32
CA SER A 87 -0.17 1.10 10.42
C SER A 87 1.12 1.88 10.24
N THR A 88 1.91 2.07 11.29
CA THR A 88 3.21 2.78 11.21
C THR A 88 4.17 2.04 10.30
N VAL A 89 4.32 0.72 10.51
CA VAL A 89 5.20 -0.14 9.71
C VAL A 89 4.74 -0.16 8.25
N ARG A 90 3.44 -0.38 8.01
CA ARG A 90 2.86 -0.41 6.66
C ARG A 90 3.08 0.89 5.89
N ASN A 91 2.76 2.02 6.52
CA ASN A 91 2.95 3.34 5.92
C ASN A 91 4.42 3.63 5.63
N GLN A 92 5.31 3.29 6.57
CA GLN A 92 6.74 3.44 6.37
C GLN A 92 7.26 2.53 5.24
N ALA A 93 6.75 1.30 5.12
CA ALA A 93 7.14 0.37 4.06
C ALA A 93 6.77 0.93 2.67
N MET A 94 5.52 1.36 2.48
CA MET A 94 5.07 2.00 1.24
C MET A 94 5.85 3.29 0.91
N ARG A 95 6.21 4.08 1.91
CA ARG A 95 7.03 5.28 1.74
C ARG A 95 8.47 4.94 1.36
N SER A 96 9.06 3.93 2.00
CA SER A 96 10.41 3.44 1.75
C SER A 96 10.56 2.85 0.34
N LEU A 97 9.54 2.14 -0.16
CA LEU A 97 9.48 1.68 -1.55
C LEU A 97 9.52 2.85 -2.54
N ARG A 98 8.79 3.94 -2.26
CA ARG A 98 8.87 5.16 -3.09
C ARG A 98 10.26 5.80 -3.05
N VAL A 99 10.95 5.75 -1.92
CA VAL A 99 12.31 6.26 -1.76
C VAL A 99 13.30 5.42 -2.58
N LEU A 100 13.22 4.09 -2.51
CA LEU A 100 14.04 3.18 -3.31
C LEU A 100 13.80 3.37 -4.81
N ALA A 101 12.53 3.49 -5.23
CA ALA A 101 12.17 3.72 -6.63
C ALA A 101 12.79 5.02 -7.17
N ARG A 102 12.74 6.11 -6.37
CA ARG A 102 13.38 7.39 -6.72
C ARG A 102 14.90 7.26 -6.83
N ALA A 103 15.55 6.56 -5.90
CA ALA A 103 17.00 6.34 -5.93
C ALA A 103 17.44 5.51 -7.15
N ALA A 104 16.64 4.51 -7.51
CA ALA A 104 16.89 3.64 -8.67
C ALA A 104 16.44 4.25 -10.01
N THR A 105 15.86 5.45 -10.02
CA THR A 105 15.23 6.05 -11.22
C THR A 105 14.23 5.14 -11.93
N SER A 106 13.51 4.32 -11.15
CA SER A 106 12.46 3.40 -11.62
C SER A 106 11.12 3.71 -10.98
N SER A 107 10.05 3.14 -11.53
CA SER A 107 8.75 3.15 -10.88
C SER A 107 8.72 2.22 -9.67
N VAL A 108 7.78 2.47 -8.75
CA VAL A 108 7.55 1.58 -7.59
C VAL A 108 7.15 0.18 -8.05
N ALA A 109 6.36 0.07 -9.12
CA ALA A 109 5.94 -1.23 -9.64
C ALA A 109 7.11 -2.03 -10.18
N GLU A 110 8.02 -1.41 -10.93
CA GLU A 110 9.20 -2.09 -11.50
C GLU A 110 10.12 -2.67 -10.42
N ILE A 111 10.34 -1.94 -9.31
CA ILE A 111 11.18 -2.47 -8.22
C ILE A 111 10.47 -3.55 -7.40
N MET A 112 9.13 -3.54 -7.37
CA MET A 112 8.34 -4.53 -6.64
C MET A 112 8.08 -5.80 -7.46
N GLU A 113 8.08 -5.73 -8.78
CA GLU A 113 7.76 -6.85 -9.68
C GLU A 113 8.55 -8.13 -9.36
N PRO A 114 9.89 -8.09 -9.09
CA PRO A 114 10.66 -9.28 -8.75
C PRO A 114 10.30 -9.95 -7.42
N HIS A 115 9.41 -9.33 -6.63
CA HIS A 115 9.01 -9.76 -5.29
C HIS A 115 7.49 -9.90 -5.15
N LYS A 116 6.78 -9.82 -6.27
CA LYS A 116 5.31 -9.79 -6.33
C LYS A 116 4.67 -11.03 -5.71
N GLU A 117 5.30 -12.18 -5.84
CA GLU A 117 4.87 -13.45 -5.27
C GLU A 117 4.68 -13.41 -3.75
N VAL A 118 5.39 -12.51 -3.04
CA VAL A 118 5.22 -12.31 -1.59
C VAL A 118 3.81 -11.85 -1.24
N LEU A 119 3.14 -11.14 -2.16
CA LEU A 119 1.82 -10.56 -1.95
C LEU A 119 0.69 -11.36 -2.61
N GLN A 120 0.98 -12.37 -3.43
CA GLN A 120 -0.02 -13.02 -4.31
C GLN A 120 -1.20 -13.69 -3.57
N ASP A 121 -0.97 -14.14 -2.33
CA ASP A 121 -2.02 -14.74 -1.49
C ASP A 121 -2.89 -13.69 -0.77
N MET A 122 -2.39 -12.46 -0.68
CA MET A 122 -2.99 -11.34 0.04
C MET A 122 -3.63 -10.30 -0.91
N ILE A 123 -3.10 -10.16 -2.12
CA ILE A 123 -3.47 -9.12 -3.09
C ILE A 123 -3.59 -9.72 -4.51
N PRO A 124 -4.78 -9.68 -5.12
CA PRO A 124 -6.06 -9.48 -4.45
C PRO A 124 -6.32 -10.60 -3.41
N PRO A 125 -7.16 -10.38 -2.39
CA PRO A 125 -7.37 -11.37 -1.34
C PRO A 125 -7.91 -12.70 -1.91
N ASN A 126 -7.11 -13.76 -1.80
CA ASN A 126 -7.43 -15.07 -2.39
C ASN A 126 -7.73 -16.14 -1.32
N LYS A 127 -6.83 -16.35 -0.36
CA LYS A 127 -6.96 -17.46 0.60
C LYS A 127 -7.65 -17.07 1.91
N HIS A 128 -7.54 -15.81 2.29
CA HIS A 128 -8.05 -15.33 3.57
C HIS A 128 -9.31 -14.52 3.35
N VAL A 129 -10.42 -15.01 3.89
CA VAL A 129 -11.65 -14.23 3.88
C VAL A 129 -11.44 -13.03 4.80
N LEU A 130 -11.43 -11.84 4.19
CA LEU A 130 -11.17 -10.57 4.85
C LEU A 130 -12.02 -10.41 6.13
N GLU A 131 -13.30 -10.76 6.06
CA GLU A 131 -14.28 -10.59 7.14
C GLU A 131 -13.97 -11.36 8.43
N HIS A 132 -13.20 -12.44 8.35
CA HIS A 132 -12.80 -13.24 9.53
C HIS A 132 -11.52 -12.72 10.17
N GLN A 133 -10.83 -11.75 9.55
CA GLN A 133 -9.62 -11.17 10.08
C GLN A 133 -9.93 -10.07 11.09
N PRO A 134 -9.04 -9.81 12.08
CA PRO A 134 -9.13 -8.64 12.94
C PRO A 134 -9.11 -7.32 12.14
N ALA A 135 -9.76 -6.28 12.67
CA ALA A 135 -9.93 -5.00 11.96
C ALA A 135 -8.62 -4.37 11.46
N ASN A 136 -7.54 -4.46 12.25
CA ASN A 136 -6.22 -3.95 11.85
C ASN A 136 -5.61 -4.72 10.66
N VAL A 137 -5.84 -6.03 10.57
CA VAL A 137 -5.44 -6.86 9.43
C VAL A 137 -6.29 -6.52 8.21
N GLN A 138 -7.61 -6.35 8.39
CA GLN A 138 -8.51 -5.95 7.29
C GLN A 138 -8.07 -4.64 6.65
N ILE A 139 -7.79 -3.62 7.48
CA ILE A 139 -7.27 -2.32 7.03
C ILE A 139 -5.94 -2.51 6.28
N GLY A 140 -5.02 -3.30 6.82
CA GLY A 140 -3.73 -3.57 6.17
C GLY A 140 -3.86 -4.20 4.80
N LEU A 141 -4.74 -5.19 4.64
CA LEU A 141 -5.03 -5.84 3.36
C LEU A 141 -5.68 -4.87 2.36
N MET A 142 -6.64 -4.05 2.80
CA MET A 142 -7.34 -3.09 1.94
C MET A 142 -6.42 -1.97 1.46
N GLU A 143 -5.60 -1.41 2.35
CA GLU A 143 -4.62 -0.38 1.99
C GLU A 143 -3.51 -0.96 1.10
N GLY A 144 -3.02 -2.17 1.40
CA GLY A 144 -2.04 -2.87 0.57
C GLY A 144 -2.56 -3.15 -0.84
N ASN A 145 -3.79 -3.67 -0.95
CA ASN A 145 -4.46 -3.90 -2.23
C ASN A 145 -4.63 -2.59 -3.02
N THR A 146 -5.07 -1.52 -2.35
CA THR A 146 -5.20 -0.19 -2.96
C THR A 146 -3.84 0.32 -3.45
N PHE A 147 -2.80 0.22 -2.62
CA PHE A 147 -1.45 0.65 -2.99
C PHE A 147 -0.99 -0.05 -4.27
N CYS A 148 -1.06 -1.38 -4.31
CA CYS A 148 -0.54 -2.16 -5.44
C CYS A 148 -1.35 -2.03 -6.74
N THR A 149 -2.68 -1.88 -6.64
CA THR A 149 -3.58 -1.76 -7.80
C THR A 149 -3.61 -0.34 -8.38
N THR A 150 -3.13 0.66 -7.65
CA THR A 150 -3.07 2.07 -8.07
C THR A 150 -1.68 2.53 -8.53
N LEU A 151 -0.66 1.67 -8.40
CA LEU A 151 0.66 1.94 -9.00
C LEU A 151 0.56 2.13 -10.51
N ARG A 152 1.56 2.83 -11.07
CA ARG A 152 1.75 2.99 -12.51
C ARG A 152 3.14 2.50 -12.91
N PRO A 153 3.26 1.41 -13.69
CA PRO A 153 2.19 0.47 -14.09
C PRO A 153 1.54 -0.23 -12.88
N ARG A 154 0.36 -0.83 -13.06
CA ARG A 154 -0.32 -1.55 -11.98
C ARG A 154 0.45 -2.84 -11.66
N LEU A 155 0.75 -3.07 -10.38
CA LEU A 155 1.46 -4.29 -9.95
C LEU A 155 0.51 -5.50 -9.93
N PHE A 156 -0.70 -5.30 -9.41
CA PHE A 156 -1.76 -6.30 -9.39
C PHE A 156 -3.02 -5.80 -10.09
N SER A 157 -3.75 -6.73 -10.68
CA SER A 157 -5.07 -6.49 -11.27
C SER A 157 -6.03 -7.56 -10.78
N MET A 158 -7.29 -7.17 -10.62
CA MET A 158 -8.35 -8.09 -10.26
C MET A 158 -8.79 -8.85 -11.51
N ASP A 159 -8.85 -10.18 -11.40
CA ASP A 159 -9.35 -11.07 -12.44
C ASP A 159 -10.68 -11.67 -11.99
N LEU A 160 -11.78 -11.25 -12.62
CA LEU A 160 -13.14 -11.69 -12.27
C LEU A 160 -13.46 -13.12 -12.73
N ASN A 161 -12.55 -13.78 -13.46
CA ASN A 161 -12.65 -15.21 -13.75
C ASN A 161 -12.20 -16.06 -12.56
N ILE A 162 -11.45 -15.49 -11.62
CA ILE A 162 -11.05 -16.12 -10.36
C ILE A 162 -12.21 -15.95 -9.37
N LEU A 163 -12.69 -17.06 -8.80
CA LEU A 163 -13.87 -17.07 -7.94
C LEU A 163 -13.65 -16.21 -6.69
N GLU A 164 -12.48 -16.33 -6.08
CA GLU A 164 -12.07 -15.60 -4.87
C GLU A 164 -12.07 -14.09 -5.10
N HIS A 165 -11.52 -13.63 -6.24
CA HIS A 165 -11.55 -12.23 -6.64
C HIS A 165 -12.97 -11.72 -6.86
N LYS A 166 -13.82 -12.52 -7.53
CA LYS A 166 -15.22 -12.18 -7.79
C LYS A 166 -16.02 -12.08 -6.49
N ASP A 167 -15.80 -13.00 -5.56
CA ASP A 167 -16.45 -12.99 -4.25
C ASP A 167 -16.01 -11.80 -3.41
N PHE A 168 -14.70 -11.52 -3.38
CA PHE A 168 -14.16 -10.32 -2.73
C PHE A 168 -14.78 -9.05 -3.32
N PHE A 169 -14.77 -8.91 -4.65
CA PHE A 169 -15.36 -7.78 -5.35
C PHE A 169 -16.85 -7.58 -5.01
N SER A 170 -17.63 -8.66 -5.09
CA SER A 170 -19.08 -8.64 -4.79
C SER A 170 -19.37 -8.19 -3.36
N LYS A 171 -18.57 -8.65 -2.39
CA LYS A 171 -18.69 -8.24 -0.99
C LYS A 171 -18.40 -6.74 -0.81
N GLU A 172 -17.30 -6.23 -1.39
CA GLU A 172 -16.97 -4.81 -1.33
C GLU A 172 -18.07 -3.93 -1.94
N MET A 173 -18.64 -4.34 -3.08
CA MET A 173 -19.76 -3.62 -3.70
C MET A 173 -21.00 -3.58 -2.81
N LYS A 174 -21.32 -4.66 -2.11
CA LYS A 174 -22.44 -4.68 -1.15
C LYS A 174 -22.19 -3.76 0.04
N ILE A 175 -20.96 -3.69 0.56
CA ILE A 175 -20.59 -2.78 1.65
C ILE A 175 -20.75 -1.34 1.18
N CYS A 176 -20.17 -0.97 0.04
CA CYS A 176 -20.32 0.36 -0.54
C CYS A 176 -21.79 0.73 -0.77
N ALA A 177 -22.59 -0.16 -1.36
CA ALA A 177 -24.02 0.07 -1.58
C ALA A 177 -24.78 0.27 -0.26
N SER A 178 -24.44 -0.49 0.79
CA SER A 178 -25.02 -0.34 2.12
C SER A 178 -24.69 1.01 2.77
N ILE A 179 -23.44 1.48 2.62
CA ILE A 179 -23.01 2.80 3.10
C ILE A 179 -23.80 3.91 2.40
N ILE A 180 -23.94 3.84 1.07
CA ILE A 180 -24.75 4.80 0.31
C ILE A 180 -26.20 4.76 0.79
N ASN A 181 -26.73 3.56 1.03
CA ASN A 181 -28.08 3.38 1.53
C ASN A 181 -28.26 3.93 2.96
N LEU A 182 -27.22 4.12 3.77
CA LEU A 182 -27.37 4.80 5.07
C LEU A 182 -27.60 6.31 4.92
N LEU A 183 -27.09 6.94 3.87
CA LEU A 183 -27.15 8.39 3.69
C LEU A 183 -28.59 8.92 3.61
N HIS A 184 -29.54 8.16 3.04
CA HIS A 184 -30.94 8.57 3.01
C HIS A 184 -31.63 8.45 4.38
N VAL A 185 -31.16 7.54 5.24
CA VAL A 185 -31.74 7.29 6.58
C VAL A 185 -31.23 8.30 7.61
N ILE A 186 -30.01 8.82 7.46
CA ILE A 186 -29.40 9.75 8.43
C ILE A 186 -30.04 11.14 8.30
N PRO A 187 -30.87 11.61 9.26
CA PRO A 187 -31.61 12.87 9.13
C PRO A 187 -30.72 14.12 9.07
N ALA A 188 -29.47 14.02 9.52
CA ALA A 188 -28.49 15.11 9.45
C ALA A 188 -27.57 15.04 8.21
N ALA A 189 -27.78 14.08 7.30
CA ALA A 189 -26.96 13.96 6.10
C ALA A 189 -27.05 15.26 5.26
N PRO A 190 -25.92 15.95 4.98
CA PRO A 190 -25.95 17.24 4.32
C PRO A 190 -26.13 17.10 2.80
N GLN A 191 -26.89 18.02 2.20
CA GLN A 191 -27.09 18.10 0.75
C GLN A 191 -25.77 18.31 -0.01
N SER A 192 -24.73 18.85 0.64
CA SER A 192 -23.40 19.01 0.07
C SER A 192 -22.74 17.70 -0.37
N PHE A 193 -23.20 16.55 0.12
CA PHE A 193 -22.71 15.24 -0.33
C PHE A 193 -23.32 14.75 -1.65
N VAL A 194 -24.42 15.35 -2.12
CA VAL A 194 -25.10 14.93 -3.36
C VAL A 194 -24.14 14.91 -4.54
N LYS A 195 -23.50 16.05 -4.83
CA LYS A 195 -22.60 16.17 -5.99
C LYS A 195 -21.38 15.24 -5.89
N PRO A 196 -20.60 15.23 -4.79
CA PRO A 196 -19.48 14.31 -4.63
C PRO A 196 -19.88 12.83 -4.78
N LEU A 197 -21.03 12.44 -4.23
CA LEU A 197 -21.48 11.06 -4.29
C LEU A 197 -21.86 10.63 -5.71
N VAL A 198 -22.60 11.46 -6.44
CA VAL A 198 -22.93 11.20 -7.85
C VAL A 198 -21.65 11.11 -8.69
N ASP A 199 -20.72 12.05 -8.52
CA ASP A 199 -19.46 12.06 -9.26
C ASP A 199 -18.63 10.78 -8.99
N ILE A 200 -18.62 10.29 -7.74
CA ILE A 200 -17.95 9.04 -7.37
C ILE A 200 -18.65 7.81 -7.98
N VAL A 201 -19.99 7.71 -7.86
CA VAL A 201 -20.75 6.56 -8.40
C VAL A 201 -20.60 6.48 -9.92
N MET A 202 -20.74 7.61 -10.63
CA MET A 202 -20.53 7.67 -12.08
C MET A 202 -19.12 7.25 -12.48
N LYS A 203 -18.11 7.72 -11.73
CA LYS A 203 -16.72 7.32 -11.97
C LYS A 203 -16.53 5.82 -11.77
N ILE A 204 -17.08 5.25 -10.70
CA ILE A 204 -16.97 3.81 -10.43
C ILE A 204 -17.69 3.02 -11.53
N GLU A 205 -18.93 3.35 -11.89
CA GLU A 205 -19.69 2.68 -12.95
C GLU A 205 -18.92 2.71 -14.29
N SER A 206 -18.32 3.85 -14.65
CA SER A 206 -17.53 3.99 -15.87
C SER A 206 -16.24 3.16 -15.86
N VAL A 207 -15.53 3.10 -14.73
CA VAL A 207 -14.28 2.32 -14.60
C VAL A 207 -14.57 0.82 -14.58
N MET A 208 -15.71 0.43 -14.01
CA MET A 208 -16.11 -0.97 -13.89
C MET A 208 -16.89 -1.49 -15.11
N LEU A 209 -17.26 -0.60 -16.05
CA LEU A 209 -18.12 -0.91 -17.20
C LEU A 209 -19.47 -1.53 -16.77
N ILE A 210 -20.04 -1.07 -15.65
CA ILE A 210 -21.32 -1.56 -15.11
C ILE A 210 -22.40 -0.52 -15.43
N GLU A 211 -23.05 -0.65 -16.58
CA GLU A 211 -24.11 0.28 -17.02
C GLU A 211 -25.53 -0.20 -16.69
N ALA A 212 -25.76 -1.51 -16.60
CA ALA A 212 -27.05 -2.09 -16.23
C ALA A 212 -26.87 -2.99 -15.00
N GLY A 213 -27.65 -2.75 -13.94
CA GLY A 213 -27.58 -3.54 -12.69
C GLY A 213 -26.56 -3.07 -11.66
N SER A 214 -26.10 -1.81 -11.72
CA SER A 214 -25.24 -1.23 -10.68
C SER A 214 -25.90 -1.32 -9.29
N PRO A 215 -25.22 -1.89 -8.28
CA PRO A 215 -25.75 -2.01 -6.92
C PRO A 215 -25.87 -0.64 -6.22
N PHE A 216 -25.33 0.43 -6.80
CA PHE A 216 -25.33 1.77 -6.23
C PHE A 216 -26.52 2.62 -6.63
N ARG A 217 -27.24 2.25 -7.71
CA ARG A 217 -28.32 3.09 -8.27
C ARG A 217 -29.50 3.24 -7.31
N ASP A 218 -30.05 2.15 -6.79
CA ASP A 218 -31.20 2.24 -5.88
C ASP A 218 -30.86 3.01 -4.60
N PRO A 219 -29.72 2.75 -3.92
CA PRO A 219 -29.29 3.57 -2.79
C PRO A 219 -29.10 5.05 -3.13
N LEU A 220 -28.52 5.35 -4.29
CA LEU A 220 -28.28 6.73 -4.73
C LEU A 220 -29.60 7.46 -4.99
N ILE A 221 -30.52 6.85 -5.73
CA ILE A 221 -31.84 7.43 -6.03
C ILE A 221 -32.58 7.78 -4.73
N LYS A 222 -32.60 6.88 -3.74
CA LYS A 222 -33.23 7.15 -2.43
C LYS A 222 -32.64 8.35 -1.70
N PHE A 223 -31.33 8.58 -1.83
CA PHE A 223 -30.69 9.75 -1.24
C PHE A 223 -31.03 11.03 -2.01
N LEU A 224 -31.05 10.97 -3.35
CA LEU A 224 -31.37 12.11 -4.21
C LEU A 224 -32.83 12.56 -4.07
N THR A 225 -33.79 11.64 -3.88
CA THR A 225 -35.21 12.01 -3.71
C THR A 225 -35.48 12.84 -2.45
N ARG A 226 -34.56 12.84 -1.48
CA ARG A 226 -34.63 13.69 -0.29
C ARG A 226 -34.21 15.15 -0.56
N PHE A 227 -33.43 15.39 -1.60
CA PHE A 227 -32.87 16.70 -1.96
C PHE A 227 -33.17 17.01 -3.44
N PRO A 228 -34.42 17.37 -3.77
CA PRO A 228 -34.83 17.70 -5.13
C PRO A 228 -34.13 18.95 -5.69
#